data_AF-A0A1Y4J462-F1
#
_entry.id   AF-A0A1Y4J462-F1
#
_cell.length_a   1.000
_cell.length_b   1.000
_cell.length_c   1.000
_cell.angle_alpha   90.00
_cell.angle_beta   90.00
_cell.angle_gamma   90.00
#
_symmetry.space_group_name_H-M   'P 1'
#
loop_
_entity.id
_entity.type
_entity.pdbx_description
1 polymer ?
#
loop_
_entity_poly.entity_id
_entity_poly.type
_entity_poly.pdbx_seq_one_letter_code
_entity_poly.pdbx_strand_id
1 'polypeptide(L)'
;MSYKVAEPRSYISAIPDRDRCESCPMFTDPDTLISMQADTFHADIYMDRLLDLPVTNIRKLIKLILSDTWANAEAVERLTAYLENIVEESKQAWKLASQEYVDNYRSTTYLKSYLPKKEVAEITKNNKRLTRKVRAAKARHDRWAKIQSIWADARDTKHPMN
;
A
#
# COMPACT_ATOMS: atom_id res chain seq x y z
N MET A 1 4.79 0.18 -49.27
CA MET A 1 4.72 -0.86 -48.22
C MET A 1 4.29 -0.19 -46.92
N SER A 2 3.15 -0.60 -46.38
CA SER A 2 2.55 -0.07 -45.16
C SER A 2 3.11 -0.85 -43.97
N TYR A 3 3.72 -0.16 -43.02
CA TYR A 3 4.01 -0.74 -41.71
C TYR A 3 2.88 -0.29 -40.78
N LYS A 4 1.98 -1.22 -40.45
CA LYS A 4 1.05 -1.08 -39.34
C LYS A 4 1.85 -1.25 -38.06
N VAL A 5 2.11 -0.16 -37.34
CA VAL A 5 2.55 -0.23 -35.96
C VAL A 5 1.36 -0.72 -35.13
N ALA A 6 1.55 -1.86 -34.48
CA ALA A 6 0.56 -2.41 -33.57
C ALA A 6 0.35 -1.45 -32.40
N GLU A 7 -0.89 -1.02 -32.16
CA GLU A 7 -1.29 -0.40 -30.91
C GLU A 7 -1.07 -1.39 -29.75
N PRO A 8 -0.28 -1.07 -28.72
CA PRO A 8 -0.43 -1.71 -27.44
C PRO A 8 -1.46 -0.90 -26.65
N ARG A 9 -2.65 -1.46 -26.49
CA ARG A 9 -3.58 -1.15 -25.40
C ARG A 9 -2.88 -1.37 -24.05
N SER A 10 -2.11 -0.40 -23.59
CA SER A 10 -1.73 -0.21 -22.19
C SER A 10 -1.04 1.14 -22.06
N TYR A 11 -1.83 2.20 -22.00
CA TYR A 11 -1.38 3.55 -21.63
C TYR A 11 -0.90 3.50 -20.17
N ILE A 12 0.36 3.16 -19.95
CA ILE A 12 1.08 3.68 -18.78
C ILE A 12 1.31 5.13 -19.15
N SER A 13 0.44 6.02 -18.65
CA SER A 13 0.61 7.46 -18.79
C SER A 13 2.04 7.80 -18.41
N ALA A 14 2.76 8.45 -19.32
CA ALA A 14 4.06 9.04 -19.08
C ALA A 14 4.05 9.72 -17.70
N ILE A 15 4.97 9.28 -16.84
CA ILE A 15 5.20 9.88 -15.53
C ILE A 15 5.47 11.37 -15.79
N PRO A 16 4.63 12.31 -15.34
CA PRO A 16 4.92 13.73 -15.53
C PRO A 16 6.20 14.08 -14.77
N ASP A 17 6.95 15.08 -15.21
CA ASP A 17 8.10 15.58 -14.46
C ASP A 17 7.69 16.06 -13.05
N ARG A 18 8.53 15.71 -12.06
CA ARG A 18 8.39 16.01 -10.62
C ARG A 18 8.09 17.48 -10.33
N ASP A 19 8.54 18.39 -11.18
CA ASP A 19 8.45 19.85 -10.98
C ASP A 19 7.04 20.43 -11.17
N ARG A 20 6.06 19.63 -11.62
CA ARG A 20 4.71 20.12 -11.94
C ARG A 20 3.62 19.74 -10.96
N CYS A 21 3.86 18.90 -9.95
CA CYS A 21 2.80 18.54 -9.01
C CYS A 21 3.29 18.05 -7.65
N GLU A 22 3.43 18.98 -6.69
CA GLU A 22 3.83 18.68 -5.30
C GLU A 22 2.79 17.85 -4.51
N SER A 23 1.57 17.70 -5.02
CA SER A 23 0.44 17.05 -4.32
C SER A 23 -0.29 16.00 -5.16
N CYS A 24 0.36 15.47 -6.20
CA CYS A 24 -0.21 14.41 -7.01
C CYS A 24 -0.02 13.05 -6.33
N PRO A 25 -1.10 12.29 -6.02
CA PRO A 25 -1.03 10.97 -5.39
C PRO A 25 -0.42 9.87 -6.29
N MET A 26 0.06 10.25 -7.48
CA MET A 26 0.71 9.39 -8.47
C MET A 26 2.24 9.49 -8.44
N PHE A 27 2.81 10.44 -7.69
CA PHE A 27 4.26 10.53 -7.52
C PHE A 27 4.66 9.73 -6.30
N THR A 28 5.21 8.56 -6.56
CA THR A 28 5.94 7.74 -5.60
C THR A 28 7.15 8.54 -5.11
N ASP A 29 7.34 8.58 -3.80
CA ASP A 29 8.51 9.22 -3.21
C ASP A 29 9.79 8.53 -3.75
N PRO A 30 10.74 9.25 -4.38
CA PRO A 30 11.98 8.65 -4.85
C PRO A 30 12.74 7.90 -3.74
N ASP A 31 12.55 8.27 -2.47
CA ASP A 31 13.16 7.59 -1.32
C ASP A 31 12.56 6.18 -1.10
N THR A 32 11.43 5.88 -1.74
CA THR A 32 10.79 4.55 -1.74
C THR A 32 11.22 3.66 -2.91
N LEU A 33 12.10 4.15 -3.79
CA LEU A 33 12.61 3.35 -4.91
C LEU A 33 13.74 2.42 -4.47
N ILE A 34 13.62 1.14 -4.80
CA ILE A 34 14.69 0.14 -4.72
C ILE A 34 14.96 -0.44 -6.10
N SER A 35 16.22 -0.72 -6.41
CA SER A 35 16.62 -1.43 -7.62
C SER A 35 17.01 -2.86 -7.28
N MET A 36 16.62 -3.82 -8.13
CA MET A 36 17.03 -5.21 -7.99
C MET A 36 17.59 -5.78 -9.29
N GLN A 37 18.49 -6.74 -9.12
CA GLN A 37 19.08 -7.54 -10.17
C GLN A 37 18.81 -9.03 -9.90
N ALA A 38 18.48 -9.77 -10.96
CA ALA A 38 18.39 -11.23 -10.95
C ALA A 38 18.95 -11.77 -12.26
N ASP A 39 20.19 -12.25 -12.24
CA ASP A 39 20.94 -12.63 -13.45
C ASP A 39 21.01 -11.45 -14.46
N THR A 40 20.38 -11.59 -15.63
CA THR A 40 20.30 -10.54 -16.66
C THR A 40 19.14 -9.57 -16.46
N PHE A 41 18.21 -9.89 -15.57
CA PHE A 41 17.02 -9.08 -15.30
C PHE A 41 17.34 -7.97 -14.31
N HIS A 42 16.86 -6.76 -14.62
CA HIS A 42 16.97 -5.58 -13.77
C HIS A 42 15.59 -4.92 -13.63
N ALA A 43 15.26 -4.45 -12.44
CA ALA A 43 14.01 -3.75 -12.19
C ALA A 43 14.09 -2.73 -11.07
N ASP A 44 13.42 -1.62 -11.28
CA ASP A 44 13.18 -0.58 -10.29
C ASP A 44 11.76 -0.74 -9.71
N ILE A 45 11.66 -0.70 -8.39
CA ILE A 45 10.43 -0.99 -7.64
C ILE A 45 10.19 0.15 -6.66
N TYR A 46 9.00 0.74 -6.74
CA TYR A 46 8.50 1.63 -5.70
C TYR A 46 7.84 0.82 -4.59
N MET A 47 8.41 0.90 -3.38
CA MET A 47 7.97 0.10 -2.24
C MET A 47 6.55 0.42 -1.80
N ASP A 48 6.11 1.68 -1.92
CA ASP A 48 4.75 2.12 -1.58
C ASP A 48 3.67 1.54 -2.50
N ARG A 49 4.03 1.18 -3.74
CA ARG A 49 3.14 0.56 -4.74
C ARG A 49 2.98 -0.95 -4.57
N LEU A 50 3.67 -1.56 -3.61
CA LEU A 50 3.52 -3.00 -3.33
C LEU A 50 2.08 -3.38 -2.96
N LEU A 51 1.30 -2.46 -2.38
CA LEU A 51 -0.12 -2.69 -2.07
C LEU A 51 -0.98 -2.98 -3.32
N ASP A 52 -0.61 -2.40 -4.46
CA ASP A 52 -1.37 -2.48 -5.71
C ASP A 52 -1.14 -3.81 -6.43
N LEU A 53 -0.06 -4.52 -6.10
CA LEU A 53 0.29 -5.79 -6.72
C LEU A 53 -0.56 -6.94 -6.16
N PRO A 54 -1.00 -7.89 -7.00
CA PRO A 54 -1.56 -9.15 -6.52
C PRO A 54 -0.55 -9.91 -5.65
N VAL A 55 -1.03 -10.61 -4.62
CA VAL A 55 -0.18 -11.36 -3.68
C VAL A 55 0.75 -12.36 -4.40
N THR A 56 0.29 -12.96 -5.50
CA THR A 56 1.11 -13.85 -6.34
C THR A 56 2.32 -13.14 -6.94
N ASN A 57 2.16 -11.89 -7.36
CA ASN A 57 3.24 -11.10 -7.94
C ASN A 57 4.20 -10.62 -6.85
N ILE A 58 3.68 -10.23 -5.68
CA ILE A 58 4.50 -9.88 -4.51
C ILE A 58 5.42 -11.04 -4.13
N ARG A 59 4.88 -12.28 -4.05
CA ARG A 59 5.70 -13.47 -3.77
C ARG A 59 6.81 -13.68 -4.79
N LYS A 60 6.51 -13.52 -6.09
CA LYS A 60 7.51 -13.67 -7.16
C LYS A 60 8.59 -12.58 -7.04
N LEU A 61 8.18 -11.34 -6.82
CA LEU A 61 9.06 -10.19 -6.66
C LEU A 61 10.04 -10.40 -5.49
N ILE A 62 9.53 -10.79 -4.33
CA ILE A 62 10.34 -11.07 -3.14
C ILE A 62 11.33 -12.21 -3.41
N LYS A 63 10.90 -13.28 -4.10
CA LYS A 63 11.80 -14.38 -4.49
C LYS A 63 12.93 -13.93 -5.42
N LEU A 64 12.66 -13.00 -6.34
CA LEU A 64 13.68 -12.43 -7.24
C LEU A 64 14.67 -11.54 -6.48
N ILE A 65 14.19 -10.66 -5.61
CA ILE A 65 15.07 -9.83 -4.75
C ILE A 65 16.00 -10.74 -3.93
N LEU A 66 15.45 -11.80 -3.35
CA LEU A 66 16.21 -12.76 -2.54
C LEU A 66 16.97 -13.81 -3.36
N SER A 67 16.88 -13.83 -4.71
CA SER A 67 17.61 -14.81 -5.51
C SER A 67 19.11 -14.53 -5.53
N ASP A 68 19.49 -13.25 -5.52
CA ASP A 68 20.87 -12.79 -5.44
C ASP A 68 21.00 -11.75 -4.31
N THR A 69 21.16 -12.24 -3.08
CA THR A 69 21.20 -11.36 -1.90
C THR A 69 22.45 -10.50 -1.83
N TRP A 70 23.51 -10.85 -2.57
CA TRP A 70 24.74 -10.05 -2.62
C TRP A 70 24.56 -8.85 -3.54
N ALA A 71 24.07 -9.07 -4.76
CA ALA A 71 23.75 -7.98 -5.69
C ALA A 71 22.62 -7.07 -5.16
N ASN A 72 21.68 -7.63 -4.40
CA ASN A 72 20.51 -6.91 -3.89
C ASN A 72 20.60 -6.50 -2.42
N ALA A 73 21.81 -6.46 -1.82
CA ALA A 73 21.96 -6.21 -0.38
C ALA A 73 21.27 -4.91 0.08
N GLU A 74 21.46 -3.81 -0.64
CA GLU A 74 20.83 -2.52 -0.32
C GLU A 74 19.30 -2.61 -0.43
N ALA A 75 18.78 -3.24 -1.49
CA ALA A 75 17.34 -3.40 -1.68
C ALA A 75 16.70 -4.25 -0.58
N VAL A 76 17.39 -5.30 -0.12
CA VAL A 76 16.95 -6.16 0.99
C VAL A 76 16.91 -5.37 2.31
N GLU A 77 17.94 -4.58 2.59
CA GLU A 77 18.00 -3.75 3.80
C GLU A 77 16.90 -2.68 3.80
N ARG A 78 16.81 -1.90 2.73
CA ARG A 78 15.81 -0.83 2.57
C ARG A 78 14.38 -1.36 2.63
N LEU A 79 14.10 -2.48 1.95
CA LEU A 79 12.77 -3.09 1.99
C LEU A 79 12.42 -3.62 3.37
N THR A 80 13.40 -4.17 4.12
CA THR A 80 13.18 -4.63 5.49
C THR A 80 12.79 -3.46 6.39
N ALA A 81 13.60 -2.40 6.41
CA ALA A 81 13.34 -1.20 7.21
C ALA A 81 12.00 -0.53 6.83
N TYR A 82 11.71 -0.46 5.54
CA TYR A 82 10.47 0.10 5.04
C TYR A 82 9.24 -0.69 5.52
N LEU A 83 9.27 -2.03 5.44
CA LEU A 83 8.15 -2.86 5.86
C LEU A 83 7.89 -2.78 7.37
N GLU A 84 8.94 -2.71 8.19
CA GLU A 84 8.81 -2.51 9.63
C GLU A 84 8.13 -1.17 9.95
N ASN A 85 8.60 -0.08 9.33
CA ASN A 85 8.04 1.26 9.53
C ASN A 85 6.59 1.35 9.06
N ILE A 86 6.29 0.94 7.83
CA ILE A 86 4.96 1.13 7.23
C ILE A 86 3.88 0.26 7.91
N VAL A 87 4.26 -0.90 8.45
CA VAL A 87 3.33 -1.75 9.23
C VAL A 87 2.97 -1.05 10.54
N GLU A 88 3.93 -0.45 11.23
CA GLU A 88 3.67 0.29 12.46
C GLU A 88 2.89 1.58 12.19
N GLU A 89 3.27 2.37 11.19
CA GLU A 89 2.53 3.58 10.78
C GLU A 89 1.07 3.26 10.40
N SER A 90 0.85 2.21 9.60
CA SER A 90 -0.50 1.80 9.21
C SER A 90 -1.34 1.31 10.40
N LYS A 91 -0.71 0.67 11.39
CA LYS A 91 -1.35 0.27 12.65
C LYS A 91 -1.77 1.48 13.47
N GLN A 92 -0.90 2.49 13.58
CA GLN A 92 -1.20 3.75 14.26
C GLN A 92 -2.33 4.51 13.56
N ALA A 93 -2.31 4.58 12.23
CA ALA A 93 -3.39 5.17 11.44
C ALA A 93 -4.73 4.47 11.67
N TRP A 94 -4.73 3.13 11.76
CA TRP A 94 -5.93 2.37 12.10
C TRP A 94 -6.40 2.65 13.54
N LYS A 95 -5.48 2.73 14.51
CA LYS A 95 -5.79 3.09 15.90
C LYS A 95 -6.44 4.47 15.99
N LEU A 96 -5.87 5.48 15.32
CA LEU A 96 -6.39 6.84 15.28
C LEU A 96 -7.79 6.90 14.66
N ALA A 97 -7.99 6.22 13.52
CA ALA A 97 -9.31 6.14 12.88
C ALA A 97 -10.35 5.45 13.77
N SER A 98 -9.93 4.44 14.55
CA SER A 98 -10.80 3.73 15.48
C SER A 98 -11.18 4.59 16.68
N GLN A 99 -10.24 5.36 17.22
CA GLN A 99 -10.50 6.35 18.27
C GLN A 99 -11.49 7.42 17.77
N GLU A 100 -11.25 8.00 16.61
CA GLU A 100 -12.16 9.00 16.01
C GLU A 100 -13.57 8.42 15.80
N TYR A 101 -13.69 7.15 15.41
CA TYR A 101 -14.98 6.47 15.32
C TYR A 101 -15.65 6.38 16.68
N VAL A 102 -14.95 5.93 17.73
CA VAL A 102 -15.52 5.82 19.08
C VAL A 102 -15.97 7.19 19.60
N ASP A 103 -15.14 8.21 19.43
CA ASP A 103 -15.39 9.55 19.97
C ASP A 103 -16.55 10.26 19.25
N ASN A 104 -16.71 10.04 17.93
CA ASN A 104 -17.63 10.83 17.10
C ASN A 104 -18.85 10.06 16.57
N TYR A 105 -18.92 8.74 16.78
CA TYR A 105 -20.08 7.96 16.35
C TYR A 105 -21.30 8.27 17.22
N ARG A 106 -22.44 8.55 16.59
CA ARG A 106 -23.70 8.80 17.31
C ARG A 106 -24.79 7.84 16.84
N SER A 107 -25.36 7.06 17.75
CA SER A 107 -26.48 6.17 17.42
C SER A 107 -27.69 6.96 16.97
N THR A 108 -28.24 6.63 15.80
CA THR A 108 -29.43 7.31 15.25
C THR A 108 -30.74 6.66 15.67
N THR A 109 -30.71 5.50 16.33
CA THR A 109 -31.90 4.72 16.69
C THR A 109 -32.90 5.55 17.49
N TYR A 110 -32.44 6.18 18.57
CA TYR A 110 -33.29 7.02 19.42
C TYR A 110 -33.39 8.46 18.91
N LEU A 111 -32.42 8.96 18.13
CA LEU A 111 -32.42 10.34 17.66
C LEU A 111 -33.51 10.62 16.61
N LYS A 112 -34.01 9.59 15.93
CA LYS A 112 -35.07 9.71 14.91
C LYS A 112 -36.40 10.25 15.46
N SER A 113 -36.68 10.08 16.75
CA SER A 113 -37.89 10.57 17.39
C SER A 113 -37.76 12.00 17.93
N TYR A 114 -36.54 12.50 18.13
CA TYR A 114 -36.30 13.80 18.77
C TYR A 114 -35.71 14.86 17.82
N LEU A 115 -35.01 14.44 16.77
CA LEU A 115 -34.34 15.36 15.84
C LEU A 115 -35.07 15.45 14.50
N PRO A 116 -35.01 16.62 13.83
CA PRO A 116 -35.46 16.76 12.45
C PRO A 116 -34.76 15.76 11.53
N LYS A 117 -35.47 15.27 10.51
CA LYS A 117 -34.94 14.30 9.53
C LYS A 117 -33.61 14.73 8.91
N LYS A 118 -33.42 16.04 8.68
CA LYS A 118 -32.20 16.61 8.09
C LYS A 118 -30.98 16.39 8.99
N GLU A 119 -31.11 16.60 10.30
CA GLU A 119 -30.00 16.40 11.25
C GLU A 119 -29.64 14.93 11.40
N VAL A 120 -30.65 14.05 11.46
CA VAL A 120 -30.44 12.59 11.48
C VAL A 120 -29.71 12.12 10.22
N ALA A 121 -30.01 12.72 9.06
CA ALA A 121 -29.33 12.40 7.81
C ALA A 121 -27.83 12.80 7.85
N GLU A 122 -27.50 13.98 8.38
CA GLU A 122 -26.11 14.42 8.54
C GLU A 122 -25.33 13.53 9.52
N ILE A 123 -25.93 13.16 10.66
CA ILE A 123 -25.33 12.21 11.61
C ILE A 123 -25.07 10.86 10.92
N THR A 124 -26.04 10.37 10.16
CA THR A 124 -25.90 9.10 9.41
C THR A 124 -24.78 9.17 8.38
N LYS A 125 -24.65 10.30 7.67
CA LYS A 125 -23.58 10.55 6.71
C LYS A 125 -22.21 10.56 7.41
N ASN A 126 -22.09 11.22 8.56
CA ASN A 126 -20.87 11.21 9.35
C ASN A 126 -20.51 9.80 9.84
N ASN A 127 -21.46 9.05 10.39
CA ASN A 127 -21.22 7.66 10.83
C ASN A 127 -20.74 6.77 9.68
N LYS A 128 -21.32 6.91 8.48
CA LYS A 128 -20.85 6.19 7.29
C LYS A 128 -19.43 6.57 6.93
N ARG A 129 -19.07 7.86 7.01
CA ARG A 129 -17.69 8.34 6.78
C ARG A 129 -16.72 7.72 7.78
N LEU A 130 -17.02 7.78 9.08
CA LEU A 130 -16.19 7.19 10.14
C LEU A 130 -16.01 5.68 9.93
N THR A 131 -17.11 4.95 9.65
CA THR A 131 -17.06 3.51 9.38
C THR A 131 -16.16 3.18 8.18
N ARG A 132 -16.28 3.95 7.08
CA ARG A 132 -15.42 3.78 5.90
C ARG A 132 -13.96 4.05 6.22
N LYS A 133 -13.65 5.08 7.00
CA LYS A 133 -12.29 5.43 7.41
C LYS A 133 -11.63 4.30 8.20
N VAL A 134 -12.32 3.76 9.21
CA VAL A 134 -11.83 2.62 10.00
C VAL A 134 -11.59 1.40 9.12
N ARG A 135 -12.57 1.05 8.26
CA ARG A 135 -12.44 -0.11 7.36
C ARG A 135 -11.28 0.04 6.39
N ALA A 136 -11.11 1.22 5.80
CA ALA A 136 -10.03 1.49 4.86
C ALA A 136 -8.66 1.43 5.54
N ALA A 137 -8.51 2.04 6.72
CA ALA A 137 -7.27 2.00 7.49
C ALA A 137 -6.91 0.56 7.92
N LYS A 138 -7.89 -0.21 8.40
CA LYS A 138 -7.70 -1.62 8.74
C LYS A 138 -7.27 -2.43 7.51
N ALA A 139 -7.97 -2.30 6.39
CA ALA A 139 -7.65 -3.04 5.18
C ALA A 139 -6.22 -2.73 4.67
N ARG A 140 -5.78 -1.48 4.79
CA ARG A 140 -4.40 -1.06 4.46
C ARG A 140 -3.39 -1.72 5.40
N HIS A 141 -3.64 -1.69 6.72
CA HIS A 141 -2.77 -2.35 7.70
C HIS A 141 -2.70 -3.88 7.48
N ASP A 142 -3.84 -4.54 7.33
CA ASP A 142 -3.90 -5.99 7.06
C ASP A 142 -3.11 -6.35 5.80
N ARG A 143 -3.16 -5.50 4.76
CA ARG A 143 -2.41 -5.72 3.52
C ARG A 143 -0.90 -5.58 3.73
N TRP A 144 -0.44 -4.56 4.44
CA TRP A 144 0.98 -4.40 4.77
C TRP A 144 1.51 -5.52 5.66
N ALA A 145 0.78 -5.88 6.71
CA ALA A 145 1.12 -7.00 7.58
C ALA A 145 1.24 -8.31 6.78
N LYS A 146 0.39 -8.51 5.78
CA LYS A 146 0.49 -9.68 4.89
C LYS A 146 1.75 -9.66 4.01
N ILE A 147 2.16 -8.50 3.52
CA ILE A 147 3.40 -8.35 2.73
C ILE A 147 4.61 -8.63 3.62
N GLN A 148 4.64 -8.06 4.83
CA GLN A 148 5.69 -8.32 5.82
C GLN A 148 5.79 -9.81 6.18
N SER A 149 4.66 -10.51 6.35
CA SER A 149 4.68 -11.95 6.61
C SER A 149 5.32 -12.73 5.45
N ILE A 150 4.96 -12.40 4.21
CA ILE A 150 5.54 -13.04 3.01
C ILE A 150 7.04 -12.77 2.92
N TRP A 151 7.47 -11.57 3.26
CA TRP A 151 8.89 -11.19 3.31
C TRP A 151 9.66 -12.02 4.34
N ALA A 152 9.14 -12.11 5.57
CA ALA A 152 9.75 -12.91 6.64
C ALA A 152 9.83 -14.40 6.25
N ASP A 153 8.71 -14.99 5.81
CA ASP A 153 8.66 -16.39 5.37
C ASP A 153 9.71 -16.69 4.29
N ALA A 154 9.87 -15.78 3.31
CA ALA A 154 10.82 -15.95 2.22
C ALA A 154 12.28 -15.84 2.68
N ARG A 155 12.59 -14.98 3.65
CA ARG A 155 13.93 -14.86 4.24
C ARG A 155 14.31 -16.09 5.04
N ASP A 156 13.38 -16.63 5.83
CA ASP A 156 13.61 -17.83 6.64
C ASP A 156 13.88 -19.06 5.76
N THR A 157 13.16 -19.21 4.64
CA THR A 157 13.41 -20.31 3.69
C THR A 157 14.78 -20.26 2.99
N LYS A 158 15.44 -19.10 2.98
CA LYS A 158 16.78 -18.89 2.40
C LYS A 158 17.90 -18.99 3.43
N HIS A 159 17.58 -19.07 4.73
CA HIS A 159 18.49 -19.37 5.83
C HIS A 159 18.19 -20.77 6.42
N PRO A 160 18.42 -21.89 5.68
CA PRO A 160 18.59 -23.16 6.38
C PRO A 160 19.83 -23.05 7.27
N MET A 161 19.68 -23.44 8.54
CA MET A 161 20.74 -23.46 9.53
C MET A 161 22.02 -24.08 8.97
N ASN A 162 23.12 -23.34 9.04
CA ASN A 162 24.47 -23.88 9.12
C ASN A 162 24.94 -23.76 10.57
#